data_AF-A0A9D7KLM5-F1
#
_entry.id   AF-A0A9D7KLM5-F1
#
_cell.length_a   1.000
_cell.length_b   1.000
_cell.length_c   1.000
_cell.angle_alpha   90.00
_cell.angle_beta   90.00
_cell.angle_gamma   90.00
#
_symmetry.space_group_name_H-M   'P 1'
#
loop_
_entity.id
_entity.type
_entity.pdbx_description
1 polymer ?
#
loop_
_entity_poly.entity_id
_entity_poly.type
_entity_poly.pdbx_seq_one_letter_code
_entity_poly.pdbx_strand_id
1 'polypeptide(L)'
;MNIKSRLKYEDYDLIGDHIGDLVFVKNGVLFDFKNSDKSDAILLKEIATKLHLPTNFRNPKLVKFIAVGDAENSDKTIKIFSNNSLVKEIKLKKELVSFSVEGVKGTSEFQISQNGIKAISAPCGHKTCLKLGTASIVGDSLVCIPNKLRAVVYGNGGGFPDAISF
;
A
#
# COMPACT_ATOMS: atom_id res chain seq x y z
N MET A 1 14.67 -20.04 10.59
CA MET A 1 14.95 -18.59 10.47
C MET A 1 13.86 -17.85 11.24
N ASN A 2 14.16 -17.37 12.45
CA ASN A 2 13.18 -16.75 13.33
C ASN A 2 13.14 -15.24 13.04
N ILE A 3 12.32 -14.83 12.08
CA ILE A 3 12.08 -13.40 11.83
C ILE A 3 11.18 -12.92 12.97
N LYS A 4 11.75 -12.28 13.99
CA LYS A 4 10.96 -11.50 14.97
C LYS A 4 10.43 -10.26 14.26
N SER A 5 9.35 -10.40 13.48
CA SER A 5 8.68 -9.26 12.85
C SER A 5 8.14 -8.33 13.94
N ARG A 6 8.58 -7.07 13.94
CA ARG A 6 8.01 -6.02 14.80
C ARG A 6 6.90 -5.31 14.02
N LEU A 7 5.72 -5.20 14.61
CA LEU A 7 4.62 -4.44 14.00
C LEU A 7 4.77 -2.95 14.36
N LYS A 8 4.79 -2.09 13.35
CA LYS A 8 4.64 -0.64 13.51
C LYS A 8 3.27 -0.21 12.99
N TYR A 9 2.75 0.90 13.48
CA TYR A 9 1.60 1.54 12.88
C TYR A 9 1.87 3.03 12.67
N GLU A 10 1.22 3.59 11.66
CA GLU A 10 1.20 5.01 11.34
C GLU A 10 -0.25 5.44 11.17
N ASP A 11 -0.58 6.66 11.57
CA ASP A 11 -1.90 7.24 11.38
C ASP A 11 -1.84 8.60 10.68
N TYR A 12 -2.87 8.88 9.88
CA TYR A 12 -2.95 10.10 9.08
C TYR A 12 -4.35 10.70 9.20
N ASP A 13 -4.44 11.95 9.64
CA ASP A 13 -5.70 12.68 9.64
C ASP A 13 -6.09 13.05 8.21
N LEU A 14 -7.26 12.62 7.77
CA LEU A 14 -7.82 12.98 6.48
C LEU A 14 -8.89 14.05 6.69
N ILE A 15 -8.88 15.10 5.87
CA ILE A 15 -9.88 16.17 5.91
C ILE A 15 -10.92 15.94 4.81
N GLY A 16 -12.21 16.13 5.13
CA GLY A 16 -13.34 15.97 4.22
C GLY A 16 -14.02 14.61 4.31
N ASP A 17 -14.86 14.31 3.33
CA ASP A 17 -15.57 13.04 3.24
C ASP A 17 -14.76 12.02 2.42
N HIS A 18 -14.63 10.80 2.95
CA HIS A 18 -13.87 9.72 2.33
C HIS A 18 -14.67 8.43 2.35
N ILE A 19 -14.45 7.61 1.33
CA ILE A 19 -14.97 6.24 1.28
C ILE A 19 -13.89 5.32 1.86
N GLY A 20 -14.24 4.59 2.92
CA GLY A 20 -13.36 3.63 3.57
C GLY A 20 -13.53 2.21 3.04
N ASP A 21 -12.43 1.47 3.07
CA ASP A 21 -12.31 0.09 2.64
C ASP A 21 -11.33 -0.67 3.53
N LEU A 22 -11.60 -1.92 3.91
CA LEU A 22 -10.65 -2.78 4.61
C LEU A 22 -9.76 -3.55 3.63
N VAL A 23 -8.49 -3.17 3.46
CA VAL A 23 -7.63 -3.80 2.45
C VAL A 23 -6.49 -4.59 3.08
N PHE A 24 -6.31 -5.82 2.61
CA PHE A 24 -5.24 -6.69 3.08
C PHE A 24 -4.29 -7.07 1.96
N VAL A 25 -3.01 -7.21 2.28
CA VAL A 25 -2.00 -7.73 1.36
C VAL A 25 -1.50 -9.04 1.94
N LYS A 26 -1.89 -10.17 1.34
CA LYS A 26 -1.45 -11.51 1.77
C LYS A 26 -0.51 -12.07 0.73
N ASN A 27 0.70 -12.44 1.15
CA ASN A 27 1.73 -13.02 0.26
C ASN A 27 1.97 -12.19 -1.02
N GLY A 28 1.97 -10.85 -0.89
CA GLY A 28 2.16 -9.96 -2.04
C GLY A 28 0.96 -9.87 -2.99
N VAL A 29 -0.21 -10.39 -2.63
CA VAL A 29 -1.46 -10.22 -3.39
C VAL A 29 -2.33 -9.20 -2.68
N LEU A 30 -2.78 -8.18 -3.43
CA LEU A 30 -3.74 -7.20 -2.93
C LEU A 30 -5.14 -7.82 -2.95
N PHE A 31 -5.80 -7.86 -1.79
CA PHE A 31 -7.18 -8.30 -1.62
C PHE A 31 -8.08 -7.08 -1.40
N ASP A 32 -8.93 -6.83 -2.39
CA ASP A 32 -10.05 -5.90 -2.30
C ASP A 32 -11.32 -6.72 -2.01
N PHE A 33 -11.74 -6.73 -0.75
CA PHE A 33 -12.91 -7.47 -0.26
C PHE A 33 -14.24 -7.04 -0.89
N LYS A 34 -14.34 -5.82 -1.45
CA LYS A 34 -15.55 -5.39 -2.15
C LYS A 34 -15.68 -6.03 -3.54
N ASN A 35 -14.56 -6.46 -4.14
CA ASN A 35 -14.48 -6.85 -5.55
C ASN A 35 -13.82 -8.22 -5.80
N SER A 36 -13.76 -9.10 -4.79
CA SER A 36 -13.09 -10.41 -4.90
C SER A 36 -13.91 -11.52 -4.24
N ASP A 37 -14.10 -12.63 -4.96
CA ASP A 37 -14.80 -13.84 -4.47
C ASP A 37 -13.86 -14.85 -3.77
N LYS A 38 -12.59 -14.49 -3.56
CA LYS A 38 -11.64 -15.33 -2.83
C LYS A 38 -12.03 -15.47 -1.36
N SER A 39 -11.75 -16.63 -0.75
CA SER A 39 -12.07 -16.93 0.65
C SER A 39 -11.59 -15.85 1.65
N ASP A 40 -10.39 -15.31 1.45
CA ASP A 40 -9.84 -14.24 2.29
C ASP A 40 -10.63 -12.92 2.17
N ALA A 41 -11.17 -12.62 0.99
CA ALA A 41 -12.03 -11.44 0.76
C ALA A 41 -13.42 -11.62 1.38
N ILE A 42 -13.96 -12.84 1.36
CA ILE A 42 -15.23 -13.19 2.02
C ILE A 42 -15.11 -12.97 3.54
N LEU A 43 -14.03 -13.44 4.17
CA LEU A 43 -13.79 -13.23 5.60
C LEU A 43 -13.77 -11.74 5.98
N LEU A 44 -13.08 -10.91 5.20
CA LEU A 44 -13.04 -9.46 5.44
C LEU A 44 -14.43 -8.81 5.30
N LYS A 45 -15.22 -9.27 4.32
CA LYS A 45 -16.61 -8.83 4.15
C LYS A 45 -17.48 -9.22 5.35
N GLU A 46 -17.32 -10.42 5.88
CA GLU A 46 -18.02 -10.85 7.10
C GLU A 46 -17.63 -10.02 8.31
N ILE A 47 -16.35 -9.73 8.50
CA ILE A 47 -15.85 -8.86 9.58
C ILE A 47 -16.46 -7.46 9.45
N ALA A 48 -16.38 -6.85 8.28
CA ALA A 48 -16.94 -5.52 8.03
C ALA A 48 -18.45 -5.46 8.30
N THR A 49 -19.17 -6.51 7.91
CA THR A 49 -20.63 -6.63 8.14
C THR A 49 -20.94 -6.79 9.62
N LYS A 50 -20.26 -7.70 10.33
CA LYS A 50 -20.47 -7.94 11.77
C LYS A 50 -20.18 -6.70 12.61
N LEU A 51 -19.14 -5.96 12.25
CA LEU A 51 -18.74 -4.73 12.93
C LEU A 51 -19.53 -3.50 12.49
N HIS A 52 -20.45 -3.64 11.51
CA HIS A 52 -21.22 -2.53 10.95
C HIS A 52 -20.33 -1.36 10.53
N LEU A 53 -19.19 -1.65 9.90
CA LEU A 53 -18.24 -0.61 9.51
C LEU A 53 -18.89 0.35 8.53
N PRO A 54 -18.87 1.67 8.81
CA PRO A 54 -19.43 2.64 7.89
C PRO A 54 -18.60 2.66 6.60
N THR A 55 -19.24 2.96 5.48
CA THR A 55 -18.56 3.08 4.19
C THR A 55 -18.11 4.51 3.88
N ASN A 56 -18.78 5.49 4.49
CA ASN A 56 -18.47 6.92 4.33
C ASN A 56 -18.05 7.48 5.69
N PHE A 57 -16.92 8.16 5.69
CA PHE A 57 -16.34 8.76 6.87
C PHE A 57 -16.09 10.25 6.64
N ARG A 58 -16.47 11.06 7.61
CA ARG A 58 -16.09 12.47 7.64
C ARG A 58 -14.89 12.65 8.56
N ASN A 59 -13.84 13.25 8.02
CA ASN A 59 -12.55 13.44 8.65
C ASN A 59 -11.96 12.16 9.33
N PRO A 60 -11.88 11.01 8.63
CA PRO A 60 -11.34 9.80 9.22
C PRO A 60 -9.85 9.90 9.49
N LYS A 61 -9.37 8.99 10.33
CA LYS A 61 -7.96 8.72 10.54
C LYS A 61 -7.58 7.43 9.79
N LEU A 62 -6.72 7.55 8.80
CA LEU A 62 -6.19 6.41 8.05
C LEU A 62 -5.12 5.71 8.89
N VAL A 63 -5.26 4.41 9.15
CA VAL A 63 -4.33 3.63 9.97
C VAL A 63 -3.62 2.56 9.14
N LYS A 64 -2.30 2.63 9.11
CA LYS A 64 -1.45 1.71 8.34
C LYS A 64 -0.62 0.86 9.28
N PHE A 65 -0.65 -0.46 9.09
CA PHE A 65 0.15 -1.40 9.86
C PHE A 65 1.30 -1.93 8.98
N ILE A 66 2.52 -1.88 9.49
CA ILE A 66 3.73 -2.25 8.76
C ILE A 66 4.45 -3.34 9.55
N ALA A 67 4.58 -4.52 8.94
CA ALA A 67 5.46 -5.56 9.44
C ALA A 67 6.90 -5.18 9.09
N VAL A 68 7.69 -4.80 10.09
CA VAL A 68 9.06 -4.31 9.88
C VAL A 68 10.04 -5.47 9.85
N GLY A 69 10.79 -5.55 8.76
CA GLY A 69 12.05 -6.29 8.68
C GLY A 69 13.26 -5.35 8.83
N ASP A 70 14.38 -5.90 9.30
CA ASP A 70 15.65 -5.17 9.38
C ASP A 70 16.33 -5.18 8.01
N ALA A 71 16.50 -4.01 7.37
CA ALA A 71 17.37 -3.88 6.19
C ALA A 71 17.93 -2.45 6.06
N GLU A 72 19.20 -2.35 5.66
CA GLU A 72 19.84 -1.07 5.34
C GLU A 72 19.29 -0.46 4.04
N ASN A 73 19.37 0.88 3.91
CA ASN A 73 18.86 1.60 2.74
C ASN A 73 19.55 1.22 1.41
N SER A 74 20.82 0.82 1.46
CA SER A 74 21.61 0.35 0.30
C SER A 74 21.04 -0.93 -0.33
N ASP A 75 20.31 -1.73 0.44
CA ASP A 75 19.74 -3.00 0.02
C ASP A 75 18.25 -2.90 -0.33
N LYS A 76 17.67 -1.70 -0.24
CA LYS A 76 16.24 -1.51 -0.49
C LYS A 76 15.91 -1.41 -1.97
N THR A 77 14.88 -2.15 -2.36
CA THR A 77 14.35 -2.18 -3.71
C THR A 77 12.85 -1.93 -3.69
N ILE A 78 12.38 -1.04 -4.56
CA ILE A 78 10.95 -0.82 -4.76
C ILE A 78 10.46 -1.75 -5.85
N LYS A 79 9.43 -2.53 -5.55
CA LYS A 79 8.71 -3.34 -6.54
C LYS A 79 7.31 -2.80 -6.74
N ILE A 80 6.92 -2.67 -7.99
CA ILE A 80 5.63 -2.10 -8.39
C ILE A 80 4.83 -3.16 -9.13
N PHE A 81 3.60 -3.32 -8.68
CA PHE A 81 2.68 -4.31 -9.17
C PHE A 81 1.48 -3.61 -9.80
N SER A 82 1.08 -4.07 -10.98
CA SER A 82 -0.17 -3.70 -11.63
C SER A 82 -1.01 -4.94 -11.80
N ASN A 83 -2.25 -4.90 -11.27
CA ASN A 83 -3.14 -6.06 -11.23
C ASN A 83 -2.45 -7.33 -10.68
N ASN A 84 -1.71 -7.17 -9.57
CA ASN A 84 -0.89 -8.20 -8.92
C ASN A 84 0.29 -8.78 -9.73
N SER A 85 0.56 -8.27 -10.93
CA SER A 85 1.74 -8.65 -11.71
C SER A 85 2.88 -7.65 -11.50
N LEU A 86 4.10 -8.13 -11.28
CA LEU A 86 5.27 -7.27 -11.14
C LEU A 86 5.54 -6.58 -12.49
N VAL A 87 5.45 -5.24 -12.51
CA VAL A 87 5.68 -4.43 -13.72
C VAL A 87 6.97 -3.61 -13.66
N LYS A 88 7.49 -3.36 -12.46
CA LYS A 88 8.72 -2.59 -12.29
C LYS A 88 9.46 -2.94 -11.02
N GLU A 89 10.79 -2.93 -11.09
CA GLU A 89 11.69 -3.12 -9.97
C GLU A 89 12.80 -2.06 -10.03
N ILE A 90 12.97 -1.29 -8.96
CA ILE A 90 13.89 -0.14 -8.93
C ILE A 90 14.61 -0.11 -7.58
N LYS A 91 15.95 -0.17 -7.58
CA LYS A 91 16.75 0.08 -6.37
C LYS A 91 16.63 1.54 -5.94
N LEU A 92 16.64 1.82 -4.64
CA LEU A 92 16.68 3.20 -4.16
C LEU A 92 17.97 3.87 -4.66
N LYS A 93 17.85 5.11 -5.16
CA LYS A 93 18.97 5.92 -5.65
C LYS A 93 18.95 7.28 -4.95
N LYS A 94 20.12 7.91 -4.81
CA LYS A 94 20.20 9.27 -4.22
C LYS A 94 19.39 10.30 -5.01
N GLU A 95 19.43 10.20 -6.33
CA GLU A 95 18.72 11.10 -7.24
C GLU A 95 17.21 10.89 -7.19
N LEU A 96 16.46 11.99 -7.31
CA LEU A 96 15.02 11.96 -7.46
C LEU A 96 14.67 11.57 -8.89
N VAL A 97 13.95 10.47 -9.06
CA VAL A 97 13.49 10.00 -10.36
C VAL A 97 11.96 9.94 -10.36
N SER A 98 11.34 10.52 -11.38
CA SER A 98 9.90 10.41 -11.64
C SER A 98 9.64 9.37 -12.73
N PHE A 99 8.56 8.60 -12.60
CA PHE A 99 8.12 7.69 -13.65
C PHE A 99 6.63 7.39 -13.54
N SER A 100 6.05 6.96 -14.65
CA SER A 100 4.64 6.61 -14.76
C SER A 100 4.45 5.10 -14.81
N VAL A 101 3.30 4.63 -14.32
CA VAL A 101 2.89 3.22 -14.34
C VAL A 101 1.41 3.14 -14.71
N GLU A 102 1.09 2.28 -15.67
CA GLU A 102 -0.27 2.04 -16.10
C GLU A 102 -1.00 1.06 -15.16
N GLY A 103 -2.16 1.47 -14.68
CA GLY A 103 -3.09 0.64 -13.92
C GLY A 103 -4.43 0.52 -14.64
N VAL A 104 -5.36 -0.25 -14.06
CA VAL A 104 -6.64 -0.59 -14.71
C VAL A 104 -7.60 0.58 -14.92
N LYS A 105 -7.39 1.71 -14.22
CA LYS A 105 -8.15 2.96 -14.37
C LYS A 105 -7.34 4.06 -15.08
N GLY A 106 -6.11 3.78 -15.49
CA GLY A 106 -5.23 4.73 -16.17
C GLY A 106 -3.89 4.91 -15.46
N THR A 107 -3.17 5.96 -15.86
CA THR A 107 -1.77 6.17 -15.48
C THR A 107 -1.63 6.84 -14.11
N SER A 108 -0.77 6.27 -13.26
CA SER A 108 -0.29 6.88 -12.02
C SER A 108 1.17 7.30 -12.15
N GLU A 109 1.58 8.33 -11.41
CA GLU A 109 2.95 8.82 -11.38
C GLU A 109 3.56 8.69 -9.99
N PHE A 110 4.83 8.29 -9.97
CA PHE A 110 5.59 8.06 -8.75
C PHE A 110 6.91 8.80 -8.78
N GLN A 111 7.38 9.19 -7.59
CA GLN A 111 8.72 9.71 -7.35
C GLN A 111 9.47 8.75 -6.43
N ILE A 112 10.71 8.42 -6.80
CA ILE A 112 11.61 7.58 -6.02
C ILE A 112 12.93 8.32 -5.75
N SER A 113 13.44 8.21 -4.53
CA SER A 113 14.77 8.69 -4.14
C SER A 113 15.30 7.83 -2.99
N GLN A 114 16.41 8.20 -2.36
CA GLN A 114 16.96 7.51 -1.18
C GLN A 114 16.00 7.52 0.01
N ASN A 115 15.03 8.43 0.01
CA ASN A 115 14.02 8.55 1.05
C ASN A 115 12.84 7.58 0.86
N GLY A 116 12.78 6.84 -0.25
CA GLY A 116 11.71 5.89 -0.56
C GLY A 116 10.93 6.27 -1.81
N ILE A 117 9.67 5.81 -1.87
CA ILE A 117 8.74 6.06 -2.97
C ILE A 117 7.51 6.82 -2.48
N LYS A 118 7.02 7.77 -3.27
CA LYS A 118 5.71 8.41 -3.06
C LYS A 118 4.93 8.46 -4.37
N ALA A 119 3.60 8.38 -4.29
CA ALA A 119 2.74 8.65 -5.42
C ALA A 119 2.51 10.17 -5.52
N ILE A 120 2.71 10.75 -6.70
CA ILE A 120 2.48 12.18 -6.94
C ILE A 120 1.20 12.43 -7.75
N SER A 121 0.75 11.44 -8.52
CA SER A 121 -0.51 11.50 -9.27
C SER A 121 -1.14 10.12 -9.38
N ALA A 122 -2.47 10.08 -9.35
CA ALA A 122 -3.25 8.87 -9.61
C ALA A 122 -4.60 9.25 -10.21
N PRO A 123 -5.21 8.40 -11.06
CA PRO A 123 -6.50 8.71 -11.68
C PRO A 123 -7.68 8.48 -10.73
N CYS A 124 -7.50 7.76 -9.62
CA CYS A 124 -8.58 7.42 -8.69
C CYS A 124 -9.10 8.66 -7.92
N GLY A 125 -10.39 8.66 -7.55
CA GLY A 125 -10.97 9.76 -6.77
C GLY A 125 -10.48 9.81 -5.32
N HIS A 126 -10.16 8.66 -4.71
CA HIS A 126 -9.84 8.59 -3.28
C HIS A 126 -8.47 9.18 -2.94
N LYS A 127 -7.53 9.16 -3.91
CA LYS A 127 -6.14 9.64 -3.77
C LYS A 127 -5.41 9.10 -2.52
N THR A 128 -5.79 7.91 -2.01
CA THR A 128 -5.20 7.33 -0.79
C THR A 128 -3.68 7.17 -0.91
N CYS A 129 -3.21 6.67 -2.05
CA CYS A 129 -1.77 6.50 -2.31
C CYS A 129 -0.98 7.82 -2.24
N LEU A 130 -1.61 8.97 -2.52
CA LEU A 130 -0.98 10.29 -2.36
C LEU A 130 -0.97 10.72 -0.88
N LYS A 131 -2.06 10.44 -0.16
CA LYS A 131 -2.24 10.77 1.27
C LYS A 131 -1.30 9.98 2.20
N LEU A 132 -0.92 8.77 1.80
CA LEU A 132 -0.01 7.89 2.54
C LEU A 132 1.44 8.41 2.63
N GLY A 133 1.79 9.48 1.91
CA GLY A 133 3.13 10.06 1.95
C GLY A 133 4.19 9.16 1.30
N THR A 134 5.38 9.10 1.92
CA THR A 134 6.53 8.38 1.38
C THR A 134 6.69 7.03 2.05
N ALA A 135 6.61 5.95 1.28
CA ALA A 135 6.91 4.60 1.74
C ALA A 135 8.42 4.36 1.71
N SER A 136 9.01 4.02 2.86
CA SER A 136 10.49 3.99 3.02
C SER A 136 11.03 2.82 3.85
N ILE A 137 10.19 2.19 4.66
CA ILE A 137 10.56 1.10 5.57
C ILE A 137 10.37 -0.25 4.85
N VAL A 138 11.18 -1.28 5.09
CA VAL A 138 10.90 -2.60 4.49
C VAL A 138 9.55 -3.11 4.98
N GLY A 139 8.76 -3.66 4.05
CA GLY A 139 7.37 -4.06 4.30
C GLY A 139 6.38 -2.91 4.21
N ASP A 140 6.84 -1.68 3.95
CA ASP A 140 5.99 -0.54 3.68
C ASP A 140 5.44 -0.58 2.25
N SER A 141 4.23 -0.06 2.04
CA SER A 141 3.62 0.01 0.71
C SER A 141 2.71 1.22 0.48
N LEU A 142 2.58 1.57 -0.79
CA LEU A 142 1.58 2.46 -1.34
C LEU A 142 0.59 1.63 -2.13
N VAL A 143 -0.71 1.78 -1.86
CA VAL A 143 -1.77 1.04 -2.54
C VAL A 143 -2.77 2.02 -3.18
N CYS A 144 -3.05 1.79 -4.46
CA CYS A 144 -4.13 2.45 -5.18
C CYS A 144 -5.15 1.38 -5.59
N ILE A 145 -6.11 1.13 -4.70
CA ILE A 145 -7.11 0.06 -4.85
C ILE A 145 -7.88 0.20 -6.17
N PRO A 146 -8.47 1.37 -6.51
CA PRO A 146 -9.27 1.49 -7.72
C PRO A 146 -8.46 1.32 -8.99
N ASN A 147 -7.16 1.67 -8.97
CA ASN A 147 -6.25 1.52 -10.11
C ASN A 147 -5.50 0.17 -10.10
N LYS A 148 -5.74 -0.70 -9.10
CA LYS A 148 -5.03 -1.98 -8.87
C LYS A 148 -3.51 -1.86 -8.95
N LEU A 149 -2.97 -0.74 -8.46
CA LEU A 149 -1.53 -0.51 -8.36
C LEU A 149 -1.05 -0.64 -6.93
N ARG A 150 0.14 -1.22 -6.75
CA ARG A 150 0.83 -1.25 -5.47
C ARG A 150 2.33 -1.08 -5.66
N ALA A 151 2.94 -0.20 -4.87
CA ALA A 151 4.39 -0.13 -4.73
C ALA A 151 4.78 -0.62 -3.32
N VAL A 152 5.82 -1.45 -3.22
CA VAL A 152 6.27 -2.04 -1.95
C VAL A 152 7.77 -1.89 -1.81
N VAL A 153 8.23 -1.57 -0.61
CA VAL A 153 9.65 -1.51 -0.25
C VAL A 153 10.11 -2.89 0.21
N TYR A 154 11.03 -3.49 -0.55
CA TYR A 154 11.72 -4.74 -0.22
C TYR A 154 13.13 -4.46 0.31
N GLY A 155 13.67 -5.38 1.10
CA GLY A 155 15.07 -5.41 1.51
C GLY A 155 15.55 -6.84 1.78
N ASN A 156 16.87 -7.04 1.90
CA ASN A 156 17.45 -8.32 2.32
C ASN A 156 16.96 -8.65 3.74
N GLY A 157 16.13 -9.69 3.88
CA GLY A 157 15.54 -10.07 5.17
C GLY A 157 14.06 -10.48 5.13
N GLY A 158 13.36 -10.20 4.01
CA GLY A 158 12.03 -10.75 3.74
C GLY A 158 10.94 -10.25 4.69
N GLY A 159 10.16 -9.26 4.24
CA GLY A 159 8.93 -8.84 4.90
C GLY A 159 7.96 -8.30 3.85
N PHE A 160 6.73 -8.79 3.86
CA PHE A 160 5.63 -8.24 3.07
C PHE A 160 4.80 -7.31 3.97
N PRO A 161 4.23 -6.22 3.44
CA PRO A 161 3.15 -5.53 4.13
C PRO A 161 1.98 -6.49 4.33
N ASP A 162 1.46 -6.60 5.54
CA ASP A 162 0.30 -7.46 5.82
C ASP A 162 -1.03 -6.69 5.68
N ALA A 163 -1.15 -5.42 6.08
CA ALA A 163 -2.47 -4.73 6.09
C ALA A 163 -2.44 -3.21 5.88
N ILE A 164 -3.45 -2.68 5.16
CA ILE A 164 -3.79 -1.24 5.11
C ILE A 164 -5.28 -1.09 5.40
N SER A 165 -5.63 -0.50 6.56
CA SER A 165 -7.03 -0.27 6.95
C SER A 165 -7.40 1.20 6.83
N PHE A 166 -8.65 1.46 6.49
CA PHE A 166 -9.29 2.77 6.55
C PHE A 166 -10.22 2.82 7.76
#